data_AF-A0A7S1VDI9-F1
#
_entry.id   AF-A0A7S1VDI9-F1
#
_cell.length_a   1.000
_cell.length_b   1.000
_cell.length_c   1.000
_cell.angle_alpha   90.00
_cell.angle_beta   90.00
_cell.angle_gamma   90.00
#
_symmetry.space_group_name_H-M   'P 1'
#
loop_
_entity.id
_entity.type
_entity.pdbx_description
1 polymer ?
#
loop_
_entity_poly.entity_id
_entity_poly.type
_entity_poly.pdbx_seq_one_letter_code
_entity_poly.pdbx_strand_id
1 'polypeptide(L)'
;PPGAPFGFGIQMKNRKGIKILNCEVGPSSPFSAPFITGISMTASSAELSDVTVNNNQVNGLRASDSSRVLISGPFEASGNGVFGIDTLNDVAITVEQTSVVVDGNGVGNIQIALRSSLLLESDDPTAPATVTSENSGRFGVTITSNSHLFLFGTTTLESNNNGSDGLTVFSSSAAEFDRDAN
;
A
#
# COMPACT_ATOMS: atom_id res chain seq x y z
N PRO A 1 -27.93 18.24 7.61
CA PRO A 1 -26.52 17.89 7.30
C PRO A 1 -26.48 16.61 6.45
N PRO A 2 -25.91 16.62 5.23
CA PRO A 2 -25.68 15.39 4.50
C PRO A 2 -24.82 14.46 5.37
N GLY A 3 -25.35 13.27 5.64
CA GLY A 3 -24.78 12.32 6.61
C GLY A 3 -23.41 11.83 6.17
N ALA A 4 -22.47 11.76 7.12
CA ALA A 4 -21.13 11.28 6.86
C ALA A 4 -21.17 9.81 6.36
N PRO A 5 -20.46 9.46 5.27
CA PRO A 5 -20.24 8.09 4.88
C PRO A 5 -19.24 7.49 5.87
N PHE A 6 -19.78 6.84 6.90
CA PHE A 6 -19.04 5.93 7.73
C PHE A 6 -18.90 4.61 6.98
N GLY A 7 -17.95 4.53 6.05
CA GLY A 7 -17.89 3.40 5.15
C GLY A 7 -16.52 3.14 4.53
N PHE A 8 -16.47 2.02 3.85
CA PHE A 8 -15.35 1.58 3.03
C PHE A 8 -15.77 1.73 1.56
N GLY A 9 -14.85 2.10 0.67
CA GLY A 9 -15.16 2.11 -0.76
C GLY A 9 -15.40 0.68 -1.26
N ILE A 10 -14.40 -0.18 -1.07
CA ILE A 10 -14.48 -1.63 -1.29
C ILE A 10 -14.16 -2.32 0.03
N GLN A 11 -15.04 -3.23 0.48
CA GLN A 11 -14.80 -4.05 1.67
C GLN A 11 -14.84 -5.54 1.34
N MET A 12 -13.80 -6.25 1.77
CA MET A 12 -13.66 -7.70 1.68
C MET A 12 -13.42 -8.28 3.08
N LYS A 13 -14.28 -9.23 3.48
CA LYS A 13 -14.13 -10.00 4.71
C LYS A 13 -14.27 -11.48 4.38
N ASN A 14 -13.24 -12.27 4.69
CA ASN A 14 -13.20 -13.70 4.40
C ASN A 14 -13.44 -14.05 2.92
N ARG A 15 -12.87 -13.26 1.99
CA ARG A 15 -13.00 -13.48 0.54
C ARG A 15 -11.67 -13.89 -0.06
N LYS A 16 -11.65 -14.83 -1.00
CA LYS A 16 -10.42 -15.32 -1.63
C LYS A 16 -10.53 -15.21 -3.15
N GLY A 17 -9.42 -14.88 -3.80
CA GLY A 17 -9.31 -14.85 -5.26
C GLY A 17 -10.10 -13.72 -5.91
N ILE A 18 -10.26 -12.59 -5.22
CA ILE A 18 -10.91 -11.40 -5.79
C ILE A 18 -9.93 -10.74 -6.77
N LYS A 19 -10.44 -10.22 -7.88
CA LYS A 19 -9.68 -9.33 -8.77
C LYS A 19 -10.33 -7.96 -8.75
N ILE A 20 -9.55 -6.91 -8.52
CA ILE A 20 -9.98 -5.51 -8.63
C ILE A 20 -9.16 -4.90 -9.74
N LEU A 21 -9.83 -4.57 -10.84
CA LEU A 21 -9.21 -4.17 -12.09
C LEU A 21 -9.78 -2.84 -12.54
N ASN A 22 -8.94 -1.92 -13.04
CA ASN A 22 -9.37 -0.67 -13.67
C ASN A 22 -10.34 0.14 -12.80
N CYS A 23 -9.95 0.39 -11.55
CA CYS A 23 -10.86 0.92 -10.54
C CYS A 23 -10.28 2.15 -9.84
N GLU A 24 -11.09 3.19 -9.71
CA GLU A 24 -10.80 4.34 -8.85
C GLU A 24 -11.69 4.28 -7.60
N VAL A 25 -11.07 4.33 -6.42
CA VAL A 25 -11.76 4.30 -5.12
C VAL A 25 -11.43 5.54 -4.30
N GLY A 26 -12.33 6.51 -4.34
CA GLY A 26 -12.23 7.76 -3.62
C GLY A 26 -13.52 8.58 -3.78
N PRO A 27 -13.58 9.79 -3.17
CA PRO A 27 -14.67 10.71 -3.42
C PRO A 27 -14.64 11.17 -4.89
N SER A 28 -15.74 10.99 -5.62
CA SER A 28 -15.86 11.39 -7.02
C SER A 28 -15.89 12.91 -7.25
N SER A 29 -15.94 13.70 -6.17
CA SER A 29 -15.88 15.15 -6.21
C SER A 29 -15.38 15.69 -4.87
N PRO A 30 -14.82 16.91 -4.81
CA PRO A 30 -14.35 17.52 -3.56
C PRO A 30 -15.46 17.80 -2.55
N PHE A 31 -16.73 17.69 -2.96
CA PHE A 31 -17.91 17.85 -2.11
C PHE A 31 -18.51 16.51 -1.67
N SER A 32 -18.05 15.41 -2.26
CA SER A 32 -18.45 14.06 -1.86
C SER A 32 -17.75 13.73 -0.56
N ALA A 33 -18.50 13.17 0.38
CA ALA A 33 -17.93 12.84 1.64
C ALA A 33 -17.01 11.59 1.50
N PRO A 34 -15.78 11.64 2.03
CA PRO A 34 -14.78 10.61 1.79
C PRO A 34 -15.05 9.33 2.58
N PHE A 35 -14.64 8.16 2.05
CA PHE A 35 -14.66 6.91 2.80
C PHE A 35 -13.66 6.95 3.95
N ILE A 36 -13.87 6.14 5.00
CA ILE A 36 -12.86 5.92 6.03
C ILE A 36 -11.62 5.26 5.42
N THR A 37 -11.84 4.24 4.59
CA THR A 37 -10.77 3.56 3.86
C THR A 37 -11.24 3.23 2.45
N GLY A 38 -10.37 3.42 1.46
CA GLY A 38 -10.67 3.09 0.07
C GLY A 38 -10.94 1.60 -0.09
N ILE A 39 -9.90 0.78 0.04
CA ILE A 39 -9.99 -0.69 -0.03
C ILE A 39 -9.66 -1.29 1.34
N SER A 40 -10.60 -2.03 1.92
CA SER A 40 -10.41 -2.74 3.19
C SER A 40 -10.52 -4.24 3.02
N MET A 41 -9.49 -4.95 3.47
CA MET A 41 -9.38 -6.40 3.44
C MET A 41 -9.14 -6.96 4.84
N THR A 42 -9.95 -7.94 5.23
CA THR A 42 -9.77 -8.72 6.47
C THR A 42 -9.86 -10.20 6.14
N ALA A 43 -8.81 -10.96 6.46
CA ALA A 43 -8.71 -12.40 6.13
C ALA A 43 -9.07 -12.71 4.68
N SER A 44 -8.59 -11.89 3.74
CA SER A 44 -8.98 -11.95 2.34
C SER A 44 -7.79 -12.00 1.37
N SER A 45 -8.01 -12.45 0.13
CA SER A 45 -7.02 -12.33 -0.94
C SER A 45 -7.56 -11.63 -2.17
N ALA A 46 -6.73 -10.75 -2.73
CA ALA A 46 -7.06 -9.99 -3.93
C ALA A 46 -5.84 -9.77 -4.84
N GLU A 47 -6.10 -9.70 -6.13
CA GLU A 47 -5.21 -9.17 -7.16
C GLU A 47 -5.68 -7.76 -7.54
N LEU A 48 -4.76 -6.81 -7.59
CA LEU A 48 -4.99 -5.42 -7.96
C LEU A 48 -4.21 -5.11 -9.25
N SER A 49 -4.89 -4.53 -10.24
CA SER A 49 -4.28 -4.03 -11.49
C SER A 49 -5.00 -2.78 -11.95
N ASP A 50 -4.25 -1.72 -12.25
CA ASP A 50 -4.80 -0.44 -12.70
C ASP A 50 -5.80 0.12 -11.68
N VAL A 51 -5.34 0.24 -10.43
CA VAL A 51 -6.17 0.66 -9.30
C VAL A 51 -5.63 1.95 -8.69
N THR A 52 -6.51 2.94 -8.56
CA THR A 52 -6.23 4.20 -7.85
C THR A 52 -7.09 4.28 -6.60
N VAL A 53 -6.50 4.57 -5.44
CA VAL A 53 -7.21 4.81 -4.19
C VAL A 53 -6.83 6.18 -3.63
N ASN A 54 -7.78 7.13 -3.61
CA ASN A 54 -7.44 8.52 -3.31
C ASN A 54 -8.38 9.20 -2.32
N ASN A 55 -7.86 10.20 -1.62
CA ASN A 55 -8.60 11.15 -0.80
C ASN A 55 -9.56 10.51 0.23
N ASN A 56 -9.18 9.37 0.81
CA ASN A 56 -9.93 8.73 1.89
C ASN A 56 -9.54 9.33 3.25
N GLN A 57 -10.45 9.30 4.22
CA GLN A 57 -10.24 9.93 5.53
C GLN A 57 -9.06 9.32 6.30
N VAL A 58 -8.82 8.02 6.14
CA VAL A 58 -7.79 7.30 6.89
C VAL A 58 -6.82 6.62 5.93
N ASN A 59 -7.25 5.56 5.27
CA ASN A 59 -6.34 4.71 4.49
C ASN A 59 -6.75 4.57 3.02
N GLY A 60 -5.78 4.47 2.12
CA GLY A 60 -6.01 4.04 0.74
C GLY A 60 -6.35 2.55 0.70
N LEU A 61 -5.34 1.70 0.88
CA LEU A 61 -5.44 0.25 1.06
C LEU A 61 -5.15 -0.12 2.51
N ARG A 62 -6.08 -0.81 3.17
CA ARG A 62 -5.87 -1.45 4.47
C ARG A 62 -6.08 -2.96 4.34
N ALA A 63 -5.01 -3.73 4.53
CA ALA A 63 -5.06 -5.18 4.60
C ALA A 63 -4.82 -5.65 6.03
N SER A 64 -5.59 -6.65 6.47
CA SER A 64 -5.54 -7.15 7.85
C SER A 64 -5.79 -8.65 7.98
N ASP A 65 -5.30 -9.22 9.09
CA ASP A 65 -5.63 -10.56 9.58
C ASP A 65 -5.38 -11.67 8.55
N SER A 66 -4.11 -11.92 8.22
CA SER A 66 -3.69 -12.93 7.23
C SER A 66 -4.16 -12.67 5.80
N SER A 67 -4.41 -11.41 5.43
CA SER A 67 -4.74 -11.07 4.05
C SER A 67 -3.54 -11.22 3.10
N ARG A 68 -3.82 -11.43 1.81
CA ARG A 68 -2.80 -11.55 0.74
C ARG A 68 -3.16 -10.64 -0.42
N VAL A 69 -2.24 -9.78 -0.85
CA VAL A 69 -2.45 -8.85 -1.96
C VAL A 69 -1.39 -9.10 -3.01
N LEU A 70 -1.80 -9.33 -4.25
CA LEU A 70 -0.92 -9.29 -5.41
C LEU A 70 -1.21 -7.99 -6.17
N ILE A 71 -0.19 -7.20 -6.45
CA ILE A 71 -0.27 -6.03 -7.32
C ILE A 71 0.44 -6.41 -8.61
N SER A 72 -0.33 -6.70 -9.64
CA SER A 72 0.12 -7.20 -10.96
C SER A 72 0.03 -6.14 -12.07
N GLY A 73 -0.52 -4.96 -11.75
CA GLY A 73 -0.55 -3.79 -12.61
C GLY A 73 -0.46 -2.50 -11.80
N PRO A 74 -0.39 -1.34 -12.47
CA PRO A 74 -0.17 -0.06 -11.79
C PRO A 74 -1.14 0.16 -10.63
N PHE A 75 -0.59 0.58 -9.49
CA PHE A 75 -1.37 0.92 -8.30
C PHE A 75 -0.96 2.28 -7.78
N GLU A 76 -1.95 3.14 -7.50
CA GLU A 76 -1.72 4.46 -6.92
C GLU A 76 -2.53 4.62 -5.62
N ALA A 77 -1.88 5.11 -4.56
CA ALA A 77 -2.55 5.51 -3.33
C ALA A 77 -2.16 6.94 -2.91
N SER A 78 -3.07 7.90 -3.08
CA SER A 78 -2.74 9.32 -2.91
C SER A 78 -3.71 10.12 -2.04
N GLY A 79 -3.18 11.09 -1.28
CA GLY A 79 -3.99 12.06 -0.52
C GLY A 79 -4.87 11.47 0.60
N ASN A 80 -4.55 10.27 1.12
CA ASN A 80 -5.32 9.68 2.21
C ASN A 80 -4.89 10.28 3.57
N GLY A 81 -5.83 10.42 4.51
CA GLY A 81 -5.59 11.18 5.74
C GLY A 81 -4.54 10.59 6.69
N VAL A 82 -4.24 9.30 6.59
CA VAL A 82 -3.22 8.62 7.42
C VAL A 82 -2.24 7.84 6.56
N PHE A 83 -2.64 6.71 5.97
CA PHE A 83 -1.74 5.86 5.19
C PHE A 83 -2.23 5.62 3.75
N GLY A 84 -1.30 5.55 2.79
CA GLY A 84 -1.61 5.05 1.46
C GLY A 84 -1.83 3.54 1.47
N ILE A 85 -0.89 2.80 2.08
CA ILE A 85 -0.94 1.35 2.29
C ILE A 85 -0.69 1.03 3.78
N ASP A 86 -1.61 0.32 4.41
CA ASP A 86 -1.55 -0.10 5.82
C ASP A 86 -1.75 -1.61 5.94
N THR A 87 -0.75 -2.32 6.47
CA THR A 87 -0.80 -3.77 6.68
C THR A 87 -0.74 -4.12 8.16
N LEU A 88 -1.61 -5.03 8.60
CA LEU A 88 -1.77 -5.38 10.01
C LEU A 88 -2.03 -6.88 10.19
N ASN A 89 -1.33 -7.53 11.12
CA ASN A 89 -1.52 -8.92 11.51
C ASN A 89 -1.33 -9.92 10.36
N ASP A 90 -0.07 -10.28 10.10
CA ASP A 90 0.31 -11.41 9.23
C ASP A 90 -0.10 -11.24 7.76
N VAL A 91 -0.09 -10.01 7.24
CA VAL A 91 -0.42 -9.71 5.84
C VAL A 91 0.80 -9.93 4.95
N ALA A 92 0.59 -10.37 3.71
CA ALA A 92 1.64 -10.33 2.69
C ALA A 92 1.14 -9.55 1.46
N ILE A 93 1.95 -8.62 1.01
CA ILE A 93 1.78 -7.91 -0.27
C ILE A 93 2.93 -8.31 -1.18
N THR A 94 2.61 -8.63 -2.43
CA THR A 94 3.57 -8.85 -3.51
C THR A 94 3.32 -7.83 -4.62
N VAL A 95 4.39 -7.19 -5.10
CA VAL A 95 4.39 -6.30 -6.26
C VAL A 95 5.24 -6.97 -7.33
N GLU A 96 4.63 -7.32 -8.45
CA GLU A 96 5.26 -8.10 -9.52
C GLU A 96 5.30 -7.27 -10.80
N GLN A 97 6.51 -6.99 -11.29
CA GLN A 97 6.76 -6.37 -12.61
C GLN A 97 5.91 -5.12 -12.92
N THR A 98 5.65 -4.29 -11.90
CA THR A 98 4.75 -3.14 -12.03
C THR A 98 5.14 -1.98 -11.12
N SER A 99 4.46 -0.84 -11.28
CA SER A 99 4.67 0.36 -10.49
C SER A 99 3.60 0.55 -9.41
N VAL A 100 4.07 0.87 -8.21
CA VAL A 100 3.25 1.30 -7.08
C VAL A 100 3.68 2.71 -6.71
N VAL A 101 2.74 3.66 -6.77
CA VAL A 101 2.98 5.05 -6.37
C VAL A 101 2.13 5.38 -5.15
N VAL A 102 2.77 5.83 -4.08
CA VAL A 102 2.08 6.19 -2.85
C VAL A 102 2.50 7.60 -2.45
N ASP A 103 1.58 8.56 -2.56
CA ASP A 103 1.90 9.99 -2.57
C ASP A 103 1.00 10.82 -1.64
N GLY A 104 1.58 11.80 -0.95
CA GLY A 104 0.80 12.87 -0.32
C GLY A 104 -0.10 12.41 0.85
N ASN A 105 0.21 11.30 1.51
CA ASN A 105 -0.61 10.78 2.62
C ASN A 105 -0.26 11.44 3.97
N GLY A 106 -1.26 11.62 4.83
CA GLY A 106 -1.17 12.54 5.98
C GLY A 106 -0.19 12.13 7.09
N VAL A 107 0.05 10.84 7.31
CA VAL A 107 1.02 10.36 8.31
C VAL A 107 2.17 9.63 7.65
N GLY A 108 1.88 8.59 6.86
CA GLY A 108 2.91 7.91 6.11
C GLY A 108 2.38 7.31 4.83
N ASN A 109 3.25 6.92 3.91
CA ASN A 109 2.80 6.32 2.67
C ASN A 109 2.55 4.83 2.85
N ILE A 110 3.55 4.08 3.29
CA ILE A 110 3.49 2.62 3.41
C ILE A 110 3.85 2.19 4.83
N GLN A 111 2.94 1.44 5.46
CA GLN A 111 3.18 0.78 6.75
C GLN A 111 3.13 -0.74 6.61
N ILE A 112 4.26 -1.38 6.93
CA ILE A 112 4.42 -2.82 7.04
C ILE A 112 4.52 -3.19 8.51
N ALA A 113 3.40 -3.60 9.12
CA ALA A 113 3.31 -3.77 10.56
C ALA A 113 2.74 -5.13 11.00
N LEU A 114 3.06 -5.50 12.24
CA LEU A 114 2.49 -6.64 12.95
C LEU A 114 2.66 -7.96 12.19
N ARG A 115 3.92 -8.37 11.98
CA ARG A 115 4.32 -9.61 11.28
C ARG A 115 3.91 -9.65 9.81
N SER A 116 3.82 -8.49 9.16
CA SER A 116 3.46 -8.41 7.74
C SER A 116 4.71 -8.39 6.86
N SER A 117 4.52 -8.63 5.56
CA SER A 117 5.60 -8.54 4.58
C SER A 117 5.17 -7.78 3.33
N LEU A 118 6.13 -7.07 2.73
CA LEU A 118 6.05 -6.57 1.37
C LEU A 118 7.20 -7.19 0.56
N LEU A 119 6.87 -7.79 -0.57
CA LEU A 119 7.80 -8.34 -1.54
C LEU A 119 7.68 -7.52 -2.83
N LEU A 120 8.80 -6.98 -3.30
CA LEU A 120 8.96 -6.49 -4.66
C LEU A 120 9.77 -7.54 -5.39
N GLU A 121 9.26 -8.03 -6.51
CA GLU A 121 9.98 -8.98 -7.34
C GLU A 121 9.83 -8.67 -8.82
N SER A 122 10.95 -8.76 -9.54
CA SER A 122 10.95 -8.80 -10.99
C SER A 122 12.19 -9.55 -11.48
N ASP A 123 11.95 -10.58 -12.29
CA ASP A 123 12.96 -11.33 -13.03
C ASP A 123 13.22 -10.75 -14.44
N ASP A 124 12.44 -9.74 -14.86
CA ASP A 124 12.56 -9.09 -16.16
C ASP A 124 13.21 -7.69 -15.99
N PRO A 125 14.47 -7.49 -16.43
CA PRO A 125 15.13 -6.20 -16.33
C PRO A 125 14.47 -5.10 -17.18
N THR A 126 13.58 -5.45 -18.10
CA THR A 126 12.81 -4.50 -18.90
C THR A 126 11.46 -4.11 -18.28
N ALA A 127 11.04 -4.83 -17.22
CA ALA A 127 9.82 -4.58 -16.47
C ALA A 127 10.11 -4.63 -14.95
N PRO A 128 10.85 -3.64 -14.41
CA PRO A 128 11.19 -3.63 -13.00
C PRO A 128 9.94 -3.48 -12.13
N ALA A 129 9.96 -4.07 -10.92
CA ALA A 129 8.97 -3.75 -9.91
C ALA A 129 9.43 -2.52 -9.13
N THR A 130 8.64 -1.44 -9.17
CA THR A 130 8.99 -0.17 -8.55
C THR A 130 7.97 0.23 -7.51
N VAL A 131 8.44 0.71 -6.36
CA VAL A 131 7.61 1.38 -5.36
C VAL A 131 8.18 2.77 -5.17
N THR A 132 7.35 3.79 -5.40
CA THR A 132 7.68 5.19 -5.12
C THR A 132 6.80 5.67 -3.98
N SER A 133 7.43 6.17 -2.92
CA SER A 133 6.78 6.68 -1.72
C SER A 133 7.21 8.13 -1.47
N GLU A 134 6.35 9.08 -1.81
CA GLU A 134 6.70 10.49 -1.73
C GLU A 134 5.69 11.41 -1.04
N ASN A 135 6.19 12.58 -0.62
CA ASN A 135 5.40 13.69 -0.09
C ASN A 135 4.49 13.33 1.11
N SER A 136 4.84 12.32 1.91
CA SER A 136 4.07 12.00 3.12
C SER A 136 4.27 13.05 4.21
N GLY A 137 3.26 13.18 5.09
CA GLY A 137 3.33 14.09 6.22
C GLY A 137 4.43 13.74 7.24
N ARG A 138 4.87 12.48 7.32
CA ARG A 138 5.99 12.06 8.18
C ARG A 138 6.87 10.97 7.55
N PHE A 139 6.32 9.80 7.30
CA PHE A 139 7.13 8.61 6.98
C PHE A 139 6.85 8.08 5.58
N GLY A 140 7.88 7.86 4.78
CA GLY A 140 7.70 7.20 3.49
C GLY A 140 7.29 5.74 3.67
N VAL A 141 8.26 4.88 3.98
CA VAL A 141 8.06 3.45 4.24
C VAL A 141 8.46 3.12 5.66
N THR A 142 7.55 2.50 6.42
CA THR A 142 7.78 2.08 7.80
C THR A 142 7.61 0.57 7.92
N ILE A 143 8.62 -0.10 8.47
CA ILE A 143 8.63 -1.55 8.72
C ILE A 143 8.80 -1.79 10.21
N THR A 144 7.79 -2.38 10.84
CA THR A 144 7.74 -2.49 12.30
C THR A 144 7.11 -3.77 12.79
N SER A 145 7.40 -4.12 14.04
CA SER A 145 6.77 -5.21 14.77
C SER A 145 6.96 -6.57 14.09
N ASN A 146 8.24 -6.96 13.92
CA ASN A 146 8.65 -8.23 13.32
C ASN A 146 8.16 -8.39 11.87
N SER A 147 8.18 -7.31 11.10
CA SER A 147 7.74 -7.27 9.70
C SER A 147 8.94 -7.19 8.76
N HIS A 148 8.72 -7.52 7.49
CA HIS A 148 9.81 -7.63 6.52
C HIS A 148 9.49 -6.91 5.20
N LEU A 149 10.50 -6.28 4.63
CA LEU A 149 10.51 -5.84 3.24
C LEU A 149 11.56 -6.66 2.50
N PHE A 150 11.21 -7.16 1.32
CA PHE A 150 12.10 -7.89 0.44
C PHE A 150 12.09 -7.27 -0.95
N LEU A 151 13.29 -7.02 -1.47
CA LEU A 151 13.52 -6.56 -2.84
C LEU A 151 14.37 -7.61 -3.56
N PHE A 152 13.80 -8.27 -4.58
CA PHE A 152 14.46 -9.34 -5.33
C PHE A 152 14.46 -9.11 -6.83
N GLY A 153 15.62 -9.30 -7.46
CA GLY A 153 15.79 -9.06 -8.89
C GLY A 153 15.82 -7.58 -9.24
N THR A 154 15.23 -7.21 -10.39
CA THR A 154 15.28 -5.83 -10.89
C THR A 154 14.18 -5.00 -10.22
N THR A 155 14.45 -4.49 -9.03
CA THR A 155 13.46 -3.74 -8.24
C THR A 155 14.00 -2.42 -7.75
N THR A 156 13.12 -1.45 -7.57
CA THR A 156 13.48 -0.15 -7.00
C THR A 156 12.53 0.26 -5.89
N LEU A 157 13.07 0.71 -4.75
CA LEU A 157 12.30 1.44 -3.75
C LEU A 157 12.77 2.89 -3.64
N GLU A 158 11.96 3.82 -4.11
CA GLU A 158 12.20 5.25 -3.98
C GLU A 158 11.38 5.83 -2.82
N SER A 159 12.04 6.57 -1.93
CA SER A 159 11.36 7.27 -0.85
C SER A 159 11.91 8.66 -0.64
N ASN A 160 11.18 9.66 -1.13
CA ASN A 160 11.63 11.05 -1.25
C ASN A 160 10.63 12.04 -0.67
N ASN A 161 11.11 13.23 -0.29
CA ASN A 161 10.26 14.36 0.12
C ASN A 161 9.29 14.06 1.28
N ASN A 162 9.64 13.12 2.16
CA ASN A 162 8.82 12.78 3.33
C ASN A 162 9.16 13.70 4.52
N GLY A 163 8.17 13.99 5.37
CA GLY A 163 8.32 14.97 6.45
C GLY A 163 9.39 14.65 7.50
N SER A 164 9.72 13.37 7.72
CA SER A 164 10.71 12.89 8.69
C SER A 164 11.68 11.92 8.02
N ASP A 165 11.25 10.69 7.77
CA ASP A 165 12.11 9.59 7.35
C ASP A 165 11.61 8.97 6.05
N GLY A 166 12.54 8.65 5.14
CA GLY A 166 12.23 7.95 3.89
C GLY A 166 11.90 6.47 4.13
N LEU A 167 12.83 5.74 4.74
CA LEU A 167 12.67 4.33 5.11
C LEU A 167 13.03 4.15 6.58
N THR A 168 12.13 3.57 7.37
CA THR A 168 12.34 3.29 8.80
C THR A 168 12.11 1.81 9.09
N VAL A 169 13.07 1.16 9.75
CA VAL A 169 13.01 -0.26 10.13
C VAL A 169 13.29 -0.41 11.62
N PHE A 170 12.35 -0.94 12.40
CA PHE A 170 12.52 -1.09 13.85
C PHE A 170 11.66 -2.23 14.44
N SER A 171 11.80 -2.50 15.74
CA SER A 171 11.05 -3.54 16.46
C SER A 171 11.23 -4.95 15.87
N SER A 172 12.49 -5.36 15.73
CA SER A 172 12.88 -6.68 15.18
C SER A 172 12.43 -6.94 13.74
N SER A 173 12.13 -5.87 12.99
CA SER A 173 11.87 -5.94 11.56
C SER A 173 13.15 -5.95 10.73
N ALA A 174 13.03 -6.32 9.46
CA ALA A 174 14.13 -6.26 8.50
C ALA A 174 13.70 -5.66 7.15
N ALA A 175 14.68 -5.10 6.44
CA ALA A 175 14.60 -4.82 5.02
C ALA A 175 15.78 -5.52 4.36
N GLU A 176 15.49 -6.35 3.36
CA GLU A 176 16.46 -7.19 2.67
C GLU A 176 16.48 -6.81 1.20
N PHE A 177 17.68 -6.51 0.71
CA PHE A 177 17.92 -6.02 -0.64
C PHE A 177 18.82 -7.01 -1.36
N ASP A 178 18.35 -7.57 -2.46
CA ASP A 178 19.18 -8.35 -3.37
C ASP A 178 20.19 -7.45 -4.09
N ARG A 179 21.24 -8.05 -4.66
CA ARG A 179 22.35 -7.34 -5.33
C ARG A 179 21.89 -6.40 -6.45
N ASP A 180 20.82 -6.79 -7.13
CA ASP A 180 20.31 -6.08 -8.32
C ASP A 180 19.15 -5.12 -7.97
N ALA A 181 18.79 -5.02 -6.68
CA ALA A 181 17.81 -4.07 -6.17
C ALA A 181 18.43 -2.67 -5.92
N ASN A 182 17.64 -1.62 -6.18
CA ASN A 182 18.04 -0.22 -6.06
C ASN A 182 17.18 0.59 -5.07
#